data_AF-A0A0B1T2Q9-F1
#
_entry.id   AF-A0A0B1T2Q9-F1
#
_cell.length_a   1.000
_cell.length_b   1.000
_cell.length_c   1.000
_cell.angle_alpha   90.00
_cell.angle_beta   90.00
_cell.angle_gamma   90.00
#
_symmetry.space_group_name_H-M   'P 1'
#
loop_
_entity.id
_entity.type
_entity.pdbx_description
1 polymer ?
#
loop_
_entity_poly.entity_id
_entity_poly.type
_entity_poly.pdbx_seq_one_letter_code
_entity_poly.pdbx_strand_id
1 'polypeptide(L)'
;MQLQLTSLLLVMQVTRIEAWKCGIGPVSGAISYIIALPSDVLGVDKCCIEHDALVDGFHLNREDADQIFCQCLASSDSWYVRNVVKPLFCTSVVLYTKGFDHEKAIRAVNRTMEHRPQELVEPASLQNFERL
;
A
#
# COMPACT_ATOMS: atom_id res chain seq x y z
N MET A 1 10.62 25.47 -36.25
CA MET A 1 10.70 25.12 -34.80
C MET A 1 9.34 25.00 -34.11
N GLN A 2 8.32 25.81 -34.42
CA GLN A 2 6.99 25.71 -33.76
C GLN A 2 6.20 24.42 -34.09
N LEU A 3 6.34 23.88 -35.30
CA LEU A 3 5.67 22.63 -35.74
C LEU A 3 6.20 21.37 -35.03
N GLN A 4 7.47 21.35 -34.62
CA GLN A 4 8.03 20.22 -33.89
C GLN A 4 7.64 20.23 -32.42
N LEU A 5 7.53 21.43 -31.82
CA LEU A 5 7.09 21.59 -30.43
C LEU A 5 5.61 21.19 -30.26
N THR A 6 4.76 21.57 -31.23
CA THR A 6 3.34 21.19 -31.25
C THR A 6 3.14 19.70 -31.52
N SER A 7 3.95 19.09 -32.39
CA SER A 7 3.98 17.63 -32.60
C SER A 7 4.40 16.88 -31.33
N LEU A 8 5.43 17.36 -30.62
CA LEU A 8 5.87 16.77 -29.34
C LEU A 8 4.77 16.88 -28.25
N LEU A 9 4.07 18.02 -28.19
CA LEU A 9 2.96 18.23 -27.27
C LEU A 9 1.75 17.34 -27.60
N LEU A 10 1.46 17.09 -28.89
CA LEU A 10 0.42 16.16 -29.33
C LEU A 10 0.78 14.70 -29.00
N VAL A 11 2.05 14.31 -29.13
CA VAL A 11 2.50 12.96 -28.69
C VAL A 11 2.29 12.78 -27.19
N MET A 12 2.53 13.80 -26.36
CA MET A 12 2.27 13.75 -24.92
C MET A 12 0.77 13.72 -24.57
N GLN A 13 -0.11 14.22 -25.45
CA GLN A 13 -1.57 14.18 -25.23
C GLN A 13 -2.22 12.86 -25.68
N VAL A 14 -1.56 12.11 -26.57
CA VAL A 14 -2.04 10.81 -27.07
C VAL A 14 -1.59 9.65 -26.16
N THR A 15 -0.64 9.86 -25.24
CA THR A 15 -0.27 8.86 -24.23
C THR A 15 -1.16 8.89 -22.98
N ARG A 16 -2.50 8.97 -23.15
CA ARG A 16 -3.37 8.25 -22.21
C ARG A 16 -3.26 6.75 -22.50
N ILE A 17 -2.04 6.23 -22.39
CA ILE A 17 -1.86 4.83 -22.06
C ILE A 17 -2.54 4.72 -20.69
N GLU A 18 -3.50 3.82 -20.54
CA GLU A 18 -4.03 3.41 -19.23
C GLU A 18 -2.82 3.25 -18.29
N ALA A 19 -2.61 4.24 -17.42
CA ALA A 19 -1.36 4.34 -16.70
C ALA A 19 -1.35 3.20 -15.69
N TRP A 20 -0.45 2.23 -15.90
CA TRP A 20 -0.23 1.06 -15.04
C TRP A 20 -0.46 1.41 -13.56
N LYS A 21 -1.43 0.72 -12.95
CA LYS A 21 -1.93 1.03 -11.60
C LYS A 21 -1.35 0.17 -10.50
N CYS A 22 -0.72 -0.95 -10.83
CA CYS A 22 -0.10 -1.75 -9.79
C CYS A 22 1.12 -1.02 -9.20
N GLY A 23 1.17 -0.91 -7.88
CA GLY A 23 2.31 -0.38 -7.13
C GLY A 23 2.09 1.02 -6.55
N ILE A 24 2.76 1.27 -5.42
CA ILE A 24 2.71 2.53 -4.69
C ILE A 24 3.83 3.44 -5.23
N GLY A 25 3.50 4.22 -6.26
CA GLY A 25 4.41 5.18 -6.89
C GLY A 25 5.33 4.61 -7.98
N PRO A 26 6.24 5.42 -8.54
CA PRO A 26 6.91 5.12 -9.80
C PRO A 26 7.87 3.93 -9.73
N VAL A 27 8.59 3.75 -8.61
CA VAL A 27 9.59 2.68 -8.47
C VAL A 27 8.90 1.32 -8.32
N SER A 28 7.98 1.19 -7.38
CA SER A 28 7.23 -0.06 -7.18
C SER A 28 6.30 -0.35 -8.36
N GLY A 29 5.80 0.69 -9.03
CA GLY A 29 5.09 0.60 -10.31
C GLY A 29 5.95 -0.03 -11.40
N ALA A 30 7.18 0.44 -11.61
CA ALA A 30 8.08 -0.15 -12.61
C ALA A 30 8.43 -1.61 -12.28
N ILE A 31 8.69 -1.93 -11.01
CA ILE A 31 8.99 -3.31 -10.58
C ILE A 31 7.80 -4.24 -10.83
N SER A 32 6.61 -3.84 -10.39
CA SER A 32 5.39 -4.65 -10.58
C SER A 32 5.07 -4.85 -12.06
N TYR A 33 5.28 -3.83 -12.89
CA TYR A 33 5.14 -3.94 -14.34
C TYR A 33 6.08 -5.01 -14.91
N ILE A 34 7.37 -4.97 -14.56
CA ILE A 34 8.36 -5.97 -15.01
C ILE A 34 7.95 -7.39 -14.61
N ILE A 35 7.43 -7.58 -13.39
CA ILE A 35 6.99 -8.90 -12.93
C ILE A 35 5.79 -9.40 -13.76
N ALA A 36 4.89 -8.51 -14.16
CA ALA A 36 3.68 -8.84 -14.91
C ALA A 36 3.89 -8.96 -16.43
N LEU A 37 4.96 -8.36 -16.99
CA LEU A 37 5.29 -8.37 -18.43
C LEU A 37 5.16 -9.74 -19.14
N PRO A 38 5.65 -10.87 -18.61
CA PRO A 38 5.54 -12.17 -19.29
C PRO A 38 4.15 -12.81 -19.17
N SER A 39 3.14 -12.05 -18.74
CA SER A 39 1.81 -12.56 -18.38
C SER A 39 0.68 -11.70 -18.97
N ASP A 40 -0.55 -11.92 -18.52
CA ASP A 40 -1.70 -11.08 -18.88
C ASP A 40 -1.63 -9.75 -18.14
N VAL A 41 -0.84 -8.82 -18.69
CA VAL A 41 -0.60 -7.49 -18.10
C VAL A 41 -1.91 -6.73 -17.88
N LEU A 42 -2.86 -6.81 -18.83
CA LEU A 42 -4.14 -6.11 -18.73
C LEU A 42 -5.02 -6.72 -17.64
N GLY A 43 -5.06 -8.05 -17.52
CA GLY A 43 -5.78 -8.72 -16.43
C GLY A 43 -5.21 -8.40 -15.06
N VAL A 44 -3.87 -8.35 -14.93
CA VAL A 44 -3.20 -7.97 -13.68
C VAL A 44 -3.47 -6.50 -13.33
N ASP A 45 -3.35 -5.59 -14.30
CA ASP A 45 -3.60 -4.16 -14.10
C ASP A 45 -5.05 -3.91 -13.67
N LYS A 46 -6.01 -4.63 -14.27
CA LYS A 46 -7.42 -4.58 -13.86
C LYS A 46 -7.60 -4.95 -12.38
N CYS A 47 -6.96 -6.01 -11.90
CA CYS A 47 -7.01 -6.37 -10.48
C CYS A 47 -6.48 -5.24 -9.58
N CYS A 48 -5.44 -4.53 -10.02
CA CYS A 48 -4.89 -3.40 -9.27
C CYS A 48 -5.82 -2.18 -9.26
N ILE A 49 -6.45 -1.86 -10.40
CA ILE A 49 -7.48 -0.81 -10.48
C ILE A 49 -8.62 -1.09 -9.50
N GLU A 50 -9.10 -2.33 -9.46
CA GLU A 50 -10.18 -2.74 -8.56
C GLU A 50 -9.74 -2.66 -7.09
N HIS A 51 -8.51 -3.09 -6.76
CA HIS A 51 -7.96 -2.97 -5.41
C HIS A 51 -7.87 -1.52 -4.92
N ASP A 52 -7.31 -0.63 -5.74
CA ASP A 52 -7.21 0.79 -5.44
C ASP A 52 -8.60 1.41 -5.24
N ALA A 53 -9.58 1.05 -6.08
CA ALA A 53 -10.95 1.52 -5.94
C ALA A 53 -11.61 1.06 -4.63
N LEU A 54 -11.33 -0.17 -4.18
CA LEU A 54 -11.85 -0.69 -2.91
C LEU A 54 -11.25 0.04 -1.71
N VAL A 55 -9.94 0.32 -1.73
CA VAL A 55 -9.23 0.98 -0.63
C VAL A 55 -9.53 2.48 -0.60
N ASP A 56 -9.39 3.18 -1.73
CA ASP A 56 -9.46 4.63 -1.79
C ASP A 56 -10.87 5.15 -2.07
N GLY A 57 -11.66 4.43 -2.87
CA GLY A 57 -13.02 4.84 -3.26
C GLY A 57 -14.10 4.38 -2.30
N PHE A 58 -14.10 3.10 -1.92
CA PHE A 58 -15.12 2.51 -1.05
C PHE A 58 -14.74 2.47 0.43
N HIS A 59 -13.51 2.87 0.78
CA HIS A 59 -12.97 2.82 2.15
C HIS A 59 -13.15 1.45 2.82
N LEU A 60 -13.04 0.40 2.02
CA LEU A 60 -13.12 -0.97 2.49
C LEU A 60 -11.88 -1.28 3.35
N ASN A 61 -12.02 -2.18 4.32
CA ASN A 61 -10.89 -2.61 5.13
C ASN A 61 -9.77 -3.18 4.24
N ARG A 62 -8.52 -2.78 4.47
CA ARG A 62 -7.41 -3.17 3.60
C ARG A 62 -7.25 -4.69 3.53
N GLU A 63 -7.45 -5.41 4.63
CA GLU A 63 -7.39 -6.88 4.63
C GLU A 63 -8.41 -7.53 3.69
N ASP A 64 -9.64 -7.01 3.68
CA ASP A 64 -10.71 -7.51 2.82
C ASP A 64 -10.44 -7.16 1.34
N ALA A 65 -9.93 -5.95 1.09
CA ALA A 65 -9.53 -5.53 -0.26
C ALA A 65 -8.37 -6.39 -0.79
N ASP A 66 -7.37 -6.68 0.04
CA ASP A 66 -6.25 -7.56 -0.28
C ASP A 66 -6.73 -8.98 -0.61
N GLN A 67 -7.72 -9.49 0.12
CA GLN A 67 -8.32 -10.79 -0.16
C GLN A 67 -9.02 -10.81 -1.53
N ILE A 68 -9.83 -9.79 -1.84
CA ILE A 68 -10.52 -9.68 -3.14
C ILE A 68 -9.49 -9.58 -4.27
N PHE A 69 -8.46 -8.77 -4.09
CA PHE A 69 -7.35 -8.64 -5.05
C PHE A 69 -6.66 -9.99 -5.30
N CYS A 70 -6.37 -10.74 -4.25
CA CYS A 70 -5.77 -12.08 -4.36
C CYS A 70 -6.68 -13.11 -5.05
N GLN A 71 -8.00 -12.98 -4.90
CA GLN A 71 -8.97 -13.79 -5.62
C GLN A 71 -9.04 -13.39 -7.11
N CYS A 72 -8.97 -12.10 -7.43
CA CYS A 72 -8.89 -11.61 -8.80
C CYS A 72 -7.73 -12.27 -9.55
N LEU A 73 -6.51 -12.21 -9.01
CA LEU A 73 -5.33 -12.87 -9.59
C LEU A 73 -5.46 -14.41 -9.66
N ALA A 74 -6.18 -15.03 -8.72
CA ALA A 74 -6.40 -16.48 -8.72
C ALA A 74 -7.31 -16.95 -9.87
N SER A 75 -8.22 -16.07 -10.31
CA SER A 75 -9.17 -16.36 -11.39
C SER A 75 -8.59 -16.23 -12.80
N SER A 76 -7.36 -15.72 -12.92
CA SER A 76 -6.67 -15.60 -14.20
C SER A 76 -6.44 -16.99 -14.83
N ASP A 77 -6.63 -17.09 -16.14
CA ASP A 77 -6.34 -18.31 -16.91
C ASP A 77 -4.84 -18.59 -17.06
N SER A 78 -3.99 -17.57 -16.84
CA SER A 78 -2.54 -17.69 -16.97
C SER A 78 -1.91 -18.45 -15.81
N TRP A 79 -1.17 -19.52 -16.13
CA TRP A 79 -0.38 -20.26 -15.14
C TRP A 79 0.65 -19.35 -14.43
N TYR A 80 1.30 -18.47 -15.18
CA TYR A 80 2.29 -17.55 -14.63
C TYR A 80 1.65 -16.56 -13.66
N VAL A 81 0.45 -16.05 -13.98
CA VAL A 81 -0.27 -15.17 -13.04
C VAL A 81 -0.58 -15.90 -11.75
N ARG A 82 -1.14 -17.11 -11.83
CA ARG A 82 -1.53 -17.89 -10.63
C ARG A 82 -0.35 -18.31 -9.76
N ASN A 83 0.81 -18.61 -10.35
CA ASN A 83 1.93 -19.22 -9.64
C ASN A 83 3.11 -18.28 -9.38
N VAL A 84 3.20 -17.14 -10.07
CA VAL A 84 4.31 -16.17 -9.91
C VAL A 84 3.78 -14.80 -9.51
N VAL A 85 2.88 -14.20 -10.31
CA VAL A 85 2.37 -12.85 -10.05
C VAL A 85 1.57 -12.82 -8.75
N LYS A 86 0.61 -13.73 -8.60
CA LYS A 86 -0.26 -13.83 -7.41
C LYS A 86 0.55 -13.90 -6.11
N PRO A 87 1.46 -14.87 -5.88
CA PRO A 87 2.17 -14.93 -4.61
C PRO A 87 3.00 -13.66 -4.34
N LEU A 88 3.65 -13.08 -5.35
CA LEU A 88 4.44 -11.86 -5.19
C LEU A 88 3.56 -10.65 -4.80
N PHE A 89 2.47 -10.43 -5.52
CA PHE A 89 1.59 -9.29 -5.32
C PHE A 89 0.74 -9.45 -4.06
N CYS A 90 0.21 -10.65 -3.79
CA CYS A 90 -0.52 -10.93 -2.55
C CYS A 90 0.36 -10.73 -1.31
N THR A 91 1.61 -11.18 -1.36
CA THR A 91 2.53 -10.99 -0.24
C THR A 91 2.83 -9.51 -0.04
N SER A 92 3.03 -8.74 -1.12
CA SER A 92 3.33 -7.32 -1.01
C SER A 92 2.19 -6.52 -0.39
N VAL A 93 0.93 -6.74 -0.81
CA VAL A 93 -0.22 -6.01 -0.26
C VAL A 93 -0.49 -6.38 1.20
N VAL A 94 -0.42 -7.67 1.56
CA VAL A 94 -0.62 -8.12 2.93
C VAL A 94 0.46 -7.57 3.88
N LEU A 95 1.73 -7.56 3.44
CA LEU A 95 2.81 -6.95 4.23
C LEU A 95 2.59 -5.45 4.39
N TYR A 96 2.13 -4.78 3.34
CA TYR A 96 1.84 -3.35 3.38
C TYR A 96 0.71 -3.03 4.36
N THR A 97 -0.38 -3.78 4.33
CA THR A 97 -1.52 -3.64 5.25
C THR A 97 -1.08 -3.83 6.71
N LYS A 98 -0.30 -4.88 7.01
CA LYS A 98 0.24 -5.09 8.36
C LYS A 98 1.16 -3.96 8.82
N GLY A 99 2.01 -3.45 7.93
CA GLY A 99 2.87 -2.30 8.23
C GLY A 99 2.06 -1.03 8.51
N PHE A 100 1.01 -0.80 7.72
CA PHE A 100 0.09 0.33 7.91
C PHE A 100 -0.64 0.27 9.24
N ASP A 101 -1.16 -0.91 9.62
CA ASP A 101 -1.84 -1.10 10.90
C ASP A 101 -0.90 -0.93 12.10
N HIS A 102 0.33 -1.41 11.99
CA HIS A 102 1.35 -1.22 13.01
C HIS A 102 1.66 0.27 13.22
N GLU A 103 1.80 1.06 12.14
CA GLU A 103 2.01 2.50 12.22
C GLU A 103 0.81 3.23 12.83
N LYS A 104 -0.42 2.80 12.49
CA LYS A 104 -1.66 3.33 13.08
C LYS A 104 -1.73 3.06 14.58
N ALA A 105 -1.34 1.86 15.01
CA ALA A 105 -1.27 1.48 16.42
C ALA A 105 -0.27 2.35 17.20
N ILE A 106 0.94 2.53 16.68
CA ILE A 106 1.96 3.41 17.29
C ILE A 106 1.42 4.85 17.43
N ARG A 107 0.78 5.38 16.38
CA ARG A 107 0.19 6.73 16.42
C ARG A 107 -0.96 6.87 17.42
N ALA A 108 -1.74 5.81 17.65
CA ALA A 108 -2.79 5.81 18.67
C ALA A 108 -2.21 5.81 20.09
N VAL A 109 -1.16 5.02 20.33
CA VAL A 109 -0.44 5.00 21.62
C VAL A 109 0.18 6.37 21.91
N ASN A 110 0.90 6.96 20.95
CA ASN A 110 1.52 8.28 21.12
C ASN A 110 0.48 9.37 21.47
N ARG A 111 -0.68 9.39 20.79
CA ARG A 111 -1.76 10.34 21.11
C ARG A 111 -2.35 10.14 22.50
N THR A 112 -2.43 8.89 22.97
CA THR A 112 -2.92 8.55 24.30
C THR A 112 -1.95 9.01 25.39
N MET A 113 -0.64 8.93 25.14
CA MET A 113 0.38 9.46 26.04
C MET A 113 0.37 10.99 26.12
N GLU A 114 0.10 11.68 25.01
CA GLU A 114 0.03 13.15 24.97
C GLU A 114 -1.20 13.72 25.70
N HIS A 115 -2.30 12.97 25.80
CA HIS A 115 -3.51 13.38 26.53
C HIS A 115 -3.56 12.92 27.99
N ARG A 116 -2.55 12.21 28.50
CA ARG A 116 -2.45 11.94 29.94
C ARG A 116 -1.92 13.22 30.63
N PRO A 117 -2.65 13.85 31.57
CA PRO A 117 -2.07 14.89 32.41
C PRO A 117 -0.79 14.33 33.03
N GLN A 118 0.28 15.13 33.10
CA GLN A 118 1.45 14.81 33.92
C GLN A 118 0.96 14.55 35.35
N GLU A 119 0.72 13.28 35.69
CA GLU A 119 0.69 12.87 37.07
C GLU A 119 2.13 12.94 37.51
N LEU A 120 2.44 14.09 38.12
CA LEU A 120 3.67 14.40 38.80
C LEU A 120 3.95 13.25 39.78
N VAL A 121 4.83 12.33 39.41
CA VAL A 121 5.41 11.37 40.35
C VAL A 121 6.30 12.18 41.28
N GLU A 122 5.69 12.69 42.35
CA GLU A 122 6.40 13.30 43.46
C GLU A 122 7.18 12.18 44.19
N PRO A 123 8.49 12.31 44.40
CA PRO A 123 9.27 11.27 45.05
C PRO A 123 9.02 11.31 46.56
N ALA A 124 8.21 10.36 47.07
CA ALA A 124 8.07 10.15 48.51
C ALA A 124 9.36 9.51 49.09
N SER A 125 10.28 10.39 49.45
CA SER A 125 11.12 10.36 50.66
C SER A 125 11.53 8.99 51.23
N LEU A 126 12.83 8.71 51.05
CA LEU A 126 13.67 7.93 51.95
C LEU A 126 13.68 8.59 53.35
N GLN A 127 12.69 8.29 54.20
CA GLN A 127 12.73 8.56 55.64
C GLN A 127 12.01 7.42 56.37
N ASN A 128 12.75 6.36 56.69
CA ASN A 128 12.58 5.54 57.89
C ASN A 128 13.55 4.34 57.82
N PHE A 129 14.83 4.59 58.07
CA PHE A 129 15.76 3.52 58.44
C PHE A 129 16.80 4.02 59.45
N GLU A 130 16.32 4.60 60.55
CA GLU A 130 17.08 4.74 61.80
C GLU A 130 16.14 4.47 62.98
N ARG A 131 15.91 3.18 63.25
CA ARG A 131 15.62 2.66 64.60
C ARG A 131 15.62 1.13 64.58
N LEU A 132 16.80 0.56 64.81
CA LEU A 132 17.02 -0.74 65.47
C LEU A 132 18.45 -0.77 66.00
#